data_AF-A0A433P5W6-F1
#
_entry.id   AF-A0A433P5W6-F1
#
_cell.length_a   1.000
_cell.length_b   1.000
_cell.length_c   1.000
_cell.angle_alpha   90.00
_cell.angle_beta   90.00
_cell.angle_gamma   90.00
#
_symmetry.space_group_name_H-M   'P 1'
#
loop_
_entity.id
_entity.type
_entity.pdbx_description
1 polymer ?
#
loop_
_entity_poly.entity_id
_entity_poly.type
_entity_poly.pdbx_seq_one_letter_code
_entity_poly.pdbx_strand_id
1 'polypeptide(L)'
;MLVDSATRCGFEGGLLVDYPNSKRAKKYYLCLFAGQALSLGKNVMPRALGEDGAEEPEAVAYERRRGEKKARGEKRKPVKGKEWIAHKKELARKRGDKTVANDSKYTGRKRKVKF
;
A
#
# COMPACT_ATOMS: atom_id res chain seq x y z
N MET A 1 -15.99 -14.37 14.75
CA MET A 1 -15.07 -13.30 15.21
C MET A 1 -13.65 -13.70 14.84
N LEU A 2 -12.76 -12.77 14.48
CA LEU A 2 -11.43 -13.10 13.95
C LEU A 2 -10.54 -13.86 14.96
N VAL A 3 -10.56 -13.44 16.23
CA VAL A 3 -9.84 -14.10 17.33
C VAL A 3 -10.41 -15.49 17.61
N ASP A 4 -11.73 -15.62 17.75
CA ASP A 4 -12.43 -16.90 17.95
C ASP A 4 -12.14 -17.90 16.83
N SER A 5 -12.11 -17.46 15.56
CA SER A 5 -11.72 -18.31 14.44
C SER A 5 -10.26 -18.78 14.54
N ALA A 6 -9.33 -17.92 14.95
CA ALA A 6 -7.93 -18.30 15.12
C ALA A 6 -7.76 -19.33 16.25
N THR A 7 -8.45 -19.16 17.38
CA THR A 7 -8.43 -20.12 18.49
C THR A 7 -9.00 -21.48 18.09
N ARG A 8 -10.11 -21.51 17.33
CA ARG A 8 -10.68 -22.76 16.79
C ARG A 8 -9.74 -23.50 15.85
N CYS A 9 -8.94 -22.76 15.08
CA CYS A 9 -7.90 -23.33 14.22
C CYS A 9 -6.64 -23.79 14.99
N GLY A 10 -6.62 -23.65 16.32
CA GLY A 10 -5.50 -24.09 17.16
C GLY A 10 -4.35 -23.09 17.25
N PHE A 11 -4.56 -21.83 16.84
CA PHE A 11 -3.59 -20.77 17.10
C PHE A 11 -3.72 -20.24 18.54
N GLU A 12 -2.59 -20.07 19.21
CA GLU A 12 -2.49 -19.37 20.49
C GLU A 12 -2.14 -17.88 20.23
N GLY A 13 -2.48 -16.96 21.14
CA GLY A 13 -2.13 -15.54 21.01
C GLY A 13 -3.31 -14.60 21.26
N GLY A 14 -3.30 -13.43 20.62
CA GLY A 14 -4.30 -12.40 20.90
C GLY A 14 -4.24 -11.17 20.00
N LEU A 15 -5.09 -10.19 20.32
CA LEU A 15 -5.17 -8.91 19.62
C LEU A 15 -4.31 -7.87 20.33
N LEU A 16 -3.33 -7.30 19.62
CA LEU A 16 -2.50 -6.20 20.09
C LEU A 16 -3.05 -4.87 19.54
N VAL A 17 -3.21 -3.87 20.40
CA VAL A 17 -3.74 -2.55 20.02
C VAL A 17 -2.72 -1.48 20.34
N ASP A 18 -2.07 -0.94 19.32
CA ASP A 18 -1.21 0.22 19.47
C ASP A 18 -2.06 1.49 19.55
N TYR A 19 -1.64 2.44 20.38
CA TYR A 19 -2.26 3.76 20.58
C TYR A 19 -3.78 3.68 20.84
N PRO A 20 -4.22 3.00 21.92
CA PRO A 20 -5.63 2.76 22.20
C PRO A 20 -6.45 4.07 22.36
N ASN A 21 -5.81 5.18 22.70
CA ASN A 21 -6.47 6.48 22.88
C ASN A 21 -6.51 7.34 21.60
N SER A 22 -5.70 7.03 20.58
CA SER A 22 -5.65 7.83 19.35
C SER A 22 -6.64 7.33 18.31
N LYS A 23 -7.52 8.19 17.77
CA LYS A 23 -8.40 7.79 16.64
C LYS A 23 -7.64 7.60 15.32
N ARG A 24 -6.47 8.26 15.17
CA ARG A 24 -5.68 8.27 13.93
C ARG A 24 -4.52 7.28 13.95
N ALA A 25 -3.83 7.16 15.09
CA ALA A 25 -2.67 6.28 15.23
C ALA A 25 -3.04 4.86 15.68
N LYS A 26 -4.30 4.62 16.09
CA LYS A 26 -4.76 3.30 16.54
C LYS A 26 -4.60 2.25 15.45
N LYS A 27 -3.89 1.18 15.79
CA LYS A 27 -3.65 0.04 14.92
C LYS A 27 -3.94 -1.26 15.67
N TYR A 28 -4.56 -2.19 14.97
CA TYR A 28 -4.88 -3.52 15.48
C TYR A 28 -3.98 -4.54 14.80
N TYR A 29 -3.30 -5.36 15.58
CA TYR A 29 -2.49 -6.48 15.09
C TYR A 29 -3.03 -7.77 15.70
N LEU A 30 -3.24 -8.77 14.87
CA LEU A 30 -3.52 -10.13 15.35
C LEU A 30 -2.18 -10.86 15.45
N CYS A 31 -1.75 -11.17 16.67
CA CYS A 31 -0.52 -11.91 16.93
C CYS A 31 -0.89 -13.36 17.25
N LEU A 32 -0.42 -14.30 16.41
CA LEU A 32 -0.73 -15.72 16.51
C LEU A 32 0.57 -16.52 16.63
N PHE A 33 0.54 -17.53 17.49
CA PHE A 33 1.56 -18.57 17.63
C PHE A 33 1.00 -19.87 17.08
N ALA A 34 1.78 -20.54 16.25
CA ALA A 34 1.43 -21.83 15.66
C ALA A 34 2.11 -22.96 16.44
N GLY A 35 1.34 -23.96 16.87
CA GLY A 35 1.82 -25.12 17.61
C GLY A 35 1.77 -24.94 19.14
N GLN A 36 1.73 -26.07 19.86
CA GLN A 36 1.94 -26.07 21.32
C GLN A 36 3.41 -25.78 21.60
N ALA A 37 3.70 -24.93 22.59
CA ALA A 37 5.07 -24.61 23.00
C ALA A 37 5.81 -25.90 23.40
N LEU A 38 6.54 -26.47 22.44
CA LEU A 38 7.39 -27.64 22.61
C LEU A 38 8.60 -27.22 23.44
N SER A 39 8.48 -27.38 24.76
CA SER A 39 9.58 -27.49 25.71
C SER A 39 10.58 -26.32 25.86
N LEU A 40 10.48 -25.22 25.11
CA LEU A 40 11.39 -24.07 25.22
C LEU A 40 10.63 -22.74 25.28
N GLY A 41 10.15 -22.41 26.48
CA GLY A 41 9.68 -21.06 26.82
C GLY A 41 8.22 -20.79 26.52
N LYS A 42 7.60 -19.98 27.37
CA LYS A 42 6.23 -19.48 27.18
C LYS A 42 6.22 -18.57 25.95
N ASN A 43 5.20 -18.69 25.10
CA ASN A 43 4.95 -17.73 24.02
C ASN A 43 4.65 -16.36 24.64
N VAL A 44 5.63 -15.45 24.63
CA VAL A 44 5.47 -14.11 25.20
C VAL A 44 4.88 -13.18 24.15
N MET A 45 3.72 -12.60 24.46
CA MET A 45 3.10 -11.58 23.62
C MET A 45 3.97 -10.31 23.58
N PRO A 46 4.14 -9.69 22.41
CA PRO A 46 4.80 -8.38 22.33
C PRO A 46 3.99 -7.33 23.07
N ARG A 47 4.67 -6.30 23.59
CA ARG A 47 4.03 -5.19 24.27
C ARG A 47 3.38 -4.23 23.28
N ALA A 48 2.17 -3.77 23.58
CA ALA A 48 1.49 -2.75 22.79
C ALA A 48 2.13 -1.37 22.98
N LEU A 49 2.22 -0.59 21.91
CA LEU A 49 2.74 0.78 21.98
C LEU A 49 1.64 1.74 22.47
N GLY A 50 2.01 2.72 23.31
CA GLY A 50 1.10 3.79 23.74
C GLY A 50 0.21 3.46 24.96
N GLU A 51 0.50 2.39 25.70
CA GLU A 51 -0.16 2.04 26.96
C GLU A 51 0.45 2.76 28.18
N ASP A 52 1.67 3.27 28.04
CA ASP A 52 2.55 3.62 29.17
C ASP A 52 2.77 5.13 29.41
N GLY A 53 1.93 6.01 28.88
CA GLY A 53 2.09 7.47 29.03
C GLY A 53 3.42 8.04 28.51
N ALA A 54 4.30 7.21 27.97
CA ALA A 54 5.54 7.60 27.32
C ALA A 54 5.19 8.30 26.01
N GLU A 55 5.66 9.55 25.92
CA GLU A 55 5.48 10.53 24.86
C GLU A 55 5.06 9.92 23.52
N GLU A 56 3.88 10.33 23.04
CA GLU A 56 3.43 10.09 21.68
C GLU A 56 4.54 10.59 20.72
N PRO A 57 5.25 9.71 19.99
CA PRO A 57 6.15 10.21 18.97
C PRO A 57 5.29 10.92 17.91
N GLU A 58 5.59 12.19 17.62
CA GLU A 58 4.87 13.05 16.67
C GLU A 58 4.59 12.38 15.30
N ALA A 59 5.40 11.39 14.91
CA ALA A 59 5.20 10.62 13.69
C ALA A 59 5.62 9.16 13.84
N VAL A 60 4.68 8.23 13.63
CA VAL A 60 4.97 6.80 13.53
C VAL A 60 5.66 6.53 12.18
N ALA A 61 6.84 5.90 12.20
CA ALA A 61 7.67 5.67 11.01
C ALA A 61 6.94 5.02 9.80
N TYR A 62 5.89 4.23 10.06
CA TYR A 62 5.08 3.59 9.01
C TYR A 62 4.00 4.50 8.39
N GLU A 63 3.69 5.65 8.98
CA GLU A 63 2.71 6.60 8.42
C GLU A 63 3.23 7.25 7.12
N ARG A 64 4.55 7.39 6.97
CA ARG A 64 5.19 7.95 5.76
C ARG A 64 4.80 7.20 4.47
N ARG A 65 4.59 5.89 4.52
CA ARG A 65 4.12 5.11 3.34
C ARG A 65 2.65 5.34 2.99
N ARG A 66 1.82 5.74 3.95
CA ARG A 66 0.39 6.03 3.71
C ARG A 66 0.16 7.51 3.35
N GLY A 67 1.11 8.37 3.72
CA GLY A 67 1.16 9.80 3.38
C GLY A 67 1.49 10.11 1.92
N GLU A 68 2.07 9.17 1.17
CA GLU A 68 2.25 9.27 -0.29
C GLU A 68 0.93 9.04 -1.07
N LYS A 69 -0.22 9.35 -0.46
CA LYS A 69 -1.42 9.66 -1.24
C LYS A 69 -1.16 10.98 -1.96
N LYS A 70 -0.54 10.82 -3.14
CA LYS A 70 -0.42 11.77 -4.26
C LYS A 70 -1.16 13.06 -3.99
N ALA A 71 -0.38 14.13 -3.83
CA ALA A 71 -0.80 15.51 -3.69
C ALA A 71 -2.20 15.72 -4.30
N ARG A 72 -3.18 15.97 -3.42
CA ARG A 72 -4.55 16.37 -3.75
C ARG A 72 -4.49 17.72 -4.46
N GLY A 73 -4.09 17.72 -5.73
CA GLY A 73 -3.79 18.93 -6.50
C GLY A 73 -3.12 18.63 -7.84
N GLU A 74 -2.36 17.54 -7.94
CA GLU A 74 -1.84 17.09 -9.24
C GLU A 74 -2.93 16.33 -9.98
N LYS A 75 -3.45 16.93 -11.07
CA LYS A 75 -4.37 16.25 -11.99
C LYS A 75 -3.75 14.91 -12.37
N ARG A 76 -4.39 13.80 -12.02
CA ARG A 76 -3.94 12.44 -12.38
C ARG A 76 -3.61 12.44 -13.87
N LYS A 77 -2.32 12.31 -14.22
CA LYS A 77 -1.91 12.19 -15.62
C LYS A 77 -2.62 10.96 -16.20
N PRO A 78 -3.30 11.07 -17.34
CA PRO A 78 -3.98 9.93 -17.93
C PRO A 78 -2.96 8.84 -18.26
N VAL A 79 -3.23 7.60 -17.83
CA VAL A 79 -2.34 6.44 -18.04
C VAL A 79 -2.00 6.26 -19.54
N LYS A 80 -2.92 6.65 -20.43
CA LYS A 80 -2.75 6.62 -21.90
C LYS A 80 -2.48 8.02 -22.49
N GLY A 81 -1.65 8.82 -21.84
CA GLY A 81 -1.26 10.16 -22.30
C GLY A 81 -0.30 10.15 -23.51
N LYS A 82 0.20 11.33 -23.89
CA LYS A 82 1.18 11.51 -24.99
C LYS A 82 2.46 10.69 -24.75
N GLU A 83 2.96 10.67 -23.51
CA GLU A 83 4.16 9.92 -23.10
C GLU A 83 3.98 8.41 -23.32
N TRP A 84 2.82 7.86 -22.97
CA TRP A 84 2.47 6.46 -23.22
C TRP A 84 2.51 6.11 -24.71
N ILE A 85 1.98 6.98 -25.57
CA ILE A 85 1.99 6.79 -27.03
C ILE A 85 3.43 6.84 -27.57
N ALA A 86 4.25 7.78 -27.09
CA ALA A 86 5.65 7.91 -27.49
C ALA A 86 6.45 6.65 -27.12
N HIS A 87 6.30 6.15 -25.89
CA HIS A 87 6.95 4.92 -25.43
C HIS A 87 6.54 3.71 -26.28
N LYS A 88 5.25 3.57 -26.61
CA LYS A 88 4.78 2.48 -27.49
C LYS A 88 5.37 2.57 -28.90
N LYS A 89 5.50 3.77 -29.46
CA LYS A 89 6.17 3.97 -30.77
C LYS A 89 7.64 3.63 -30.71
N GLU A 90 8.35 4.02 -29.64
CA GLU A 90 9.76 3.69 -29.45
C GLU A 90 9.97 2.17 -29.37
N LEU A 91 9.14 1.47 -28.59
CA LEU A 91 9.17 0.01 -28.52
C LEU A 91 8.91 -0.64 -29.89
N ALA A 92 7.95 -0.12 -30.66
CA ALA A 92 7.67 -0.61 -32.01
C ALA A 92 8.86 -0.38 -32.97
N ARG A 93 9.51 0.80 -32.90
CA ARG A 93 10.73 1.09 -33.67
C ARG A 93 11.87 0.15 -33.30
N LYS A 94 12.09 -0.08 -32.00
CA LYS A 94 13.13 -0.99 -31.48
C LYS A 94 12.89 -2.45 -31.89
N ARG A 95 11.62 -2.87 -31.96
CA ARG A 95 11.22 -4.22 -32.36
C ARG A 95 11.34 -4.45 -33.88
N GLY A 96 11.52 -3.39 -34.66
CA GLY A 96 11.50 -3.47 -36.13
C GLY A 96 10.09 -3.75 -36.68
N ASP A 97 9.04 -3.43 -35.91
CA ASP A 97 7.66 -3.54 -36.39
C ASP A 97 7.43 -2.54 -37.54
N LYS A 98 6.39 -2.79 -38.36
CA LYS A 98 5.98 -2.00 -39.54
C LYS A 98 6.04 -0.48 -39.33
N THR A 99 6.15 0.26 -40.44
CA THR A 99 6.23 1.73 -40.54
C THR A 99 5.58 2.48 -39.36
N VAL A 100 6.39 2.93 -38.42
CA VAL A 100 5.94 3.67 -37.25
C VAL A 100 5.75 5.14 -37.62
N ALA A 101 4.55 5.68 -37.41
CA ALA A 101 4.24 7.07 -37.72
C ALA A 101 5.13 8.06 -36.94
N ASN A 102 5.59 9.10 -37.61
CA ASN A 102 6.39 10.18 -37.03
C ASN A 102 5.70 10.86 -35.84
N ASP A 103 6.51 11.41 -34.94
CA ASP A 103 6.01 12.15 -33.79
C ASP A 103 5.55 13.54 -34.21
N SER A 104 4.34 13.92 -33.79
CA SER A 104 3.76 15.22 -34.09
C SER A 104 3.32 15.94 -32.82
N LYS A 105 3.28 17.27 -32.87
CA LYS A 105 2.74 18.10 -31.77
C LYS A 105 1.27 17.78 -31.42
N TYR A 106 0.55 17.12 -32.32
CA TYR A 106 -0.85 16.75 -32.17
C TYR A 106 -1.06 15.31 -31.63
N THR A 107 0.02 14.59 -31.29
CA THR A 107 -0.05 13.23 -30.76
C THR A 107 -0.81 13.17 -29.44
N GLY A 108 -1.81 12.29 -29.35
CA GLY A 108 -2.65 12.12 -28.15
C GLY A 108 -3.70 13.23 -27.94
N ARG A 109 -3.84 14.19 -28.87
CA ARG A 109 -4.85 15.25 -28.77
C ARG A 109 -6.22 14.74 -29.26
N LYS A 110 -7.30 15.11 -28.55
CA LYS A 110 -8.68 14.86 -28.99
C LYS A 110 -8.92 15.50 -30.36
N ARG A 111 -9.31 14.70 -31.36
CA ARG A 111 -9.69 15.20 -32.69
C ARG A 111 -11.14 15.70 -32.65
N LYS A 112 -11.43 16.77 -33.37
CA LYS A 112 -12.82 17.24 -33.55
C LYS A 112 -13.60 16.18 -34.32
N VAL A 113 -14.87 15.99 -33.96
CA VAL A 113 -15.79 15.15 -34.73
C VAL A 113 -15.94 15.79 -36.10
N LYS A 114 -15.70 15.03 -37.17
CA LYS A 114 -16.08 15.42 -38.52
C LYS A 114 -17.50 14.93 -38.72
N PHE A 115 -18.40 15.85 -39.05
CA PHE A 115 -19.76 15.56 -39.51
C PHE A 115 -19.72 15.40 -41.03
#